data_AF-A0A9N8V378-F1
#
_entry.id   AF-A0A9N8V378-F1
#
_cell.length_a   1.000
_cell.length_b   1.000
_cell.length_c   1.000
_cell.angle_alpha   90.00
_cell.angle_beta   90.00
_cell.angle_gamma   90.00
#
_symmetry.space_group_name_H-M   'P 1'
#
loop_
_entity.id
_entity.type
_entity.pdbx_description
1 polymer ?
#
loop_
_entity_poly.entity_id
_entity_poly.type
_entity_poly.pdbx_seq_one_letter_code
_entity_poly.pdbx_strand_id
1 'polypeptide(L)'
;MCIIKNSEKSLRKLLIKKFIYDAQDEHFWDDSLLLIRIICENCPLIEHLSIVFPPSKSHYIEFENLLKSCQRLEALSLILEHINNRFDDSLFEQKKLEAGQKLSDILIRSAPIRLREINDFRFSPKTLREVLEDWKGLPTISILLSNPDYQEEEYIDSKFFSEFLSSG
;
A
#
# COMPACT_ATOMS: atom_id res chain seq x y z
N MET A 1 -15.67 12.96 -8.18
CA MET A 1 -15.06 12.92 -9.54
C MET A 1 -13.69 13.59 -9.57
N CYS A 2 -12.62 12.79 -9.49
CA CYS A 2 -11.24 13.23 -9.67
C CYS A 2 -10.84 13.07 -11.15
N ILE A 3 -10.41 14.14 -11.81
CA ILE A 3 -9.90 14.09 -13.18
C ILE A 3 -8.41 14.39 -13.15
N ILE A 4 -7.57 13.37 -13.36
CA ILE A 4 -6.13 13.55 -13.55
C ILE A 4 -5.86 13.60 -15.05
N LYS A 5 -5.88 14.81 -15.62
CA LYS A 5 -5.43 15.03 -17.01
C LYS A 5 -3.92 15.31 -17.01
N ASN A 6 -3.13 14.29 -17.27
CA ASN A 6 -1.68 14.40 -17.42
C ASN A 6 -1.34 14.74 -18.88
N SER A 7 -1.57 15.98 -19.28
CA SER A 7 -1.55 16.47 -20.67
C SER A 7 -0.25 16.17 -21.43
N GLU A 8 0.84 15.83 -20.74
CA GLU A 8 2.16 15.55 -21.34
C GLU A 8 2.90 14.36 -20.71
N LYS A 9 2.21 13.49 -19.94
CA LYS A 9 2.86 12.41 -19.16
C LYS A 9 3.97 12.89 -18.20
N SER A 10 3.96 14.15 -17.80
CA SER A 10 5.00 14.77 -16.96
C SER A 10 4.75 14.62 -15.47
N LEU A 11 3.55 14.17 -15.06
CA LEU A 11 3.24 13.94 -13.65
C LEU A 11 4.11 12.81 -13.08
N ARG A 12 5.08 13.19 -12.24
CA ARG A 12 5.99 12.27 -11.54
C ARG A 12 5.60 11.99 -10.09
N LYS A 13 4.81 12.87 -9.47
CA LYS A 13 4.45 12.75 -8.06
C LYS A 13 2.97 13.07 -7.84
N LEU A 14 2.27 12.15 -7.19
CA LEU A 14 0.88 12.31 -6.77
C LEU A 14 0.76 11.89 -5.31
N LEU A 15 0.47 12.84 -4.43
CA LEU A 15 0.29 12.58 -3.01
C LEU A 15 -1.16 12.80 -2.61
N ILE A 16 -1.88 11.73 -2.29
CA ILE A 16 -3.27 11.79 -1.84
C ILE A 16 -3.28 11.42 -0.36
N LYS A 17 -3.15 12.43 0.50
CA LYS A 17 -3.00 12.25 1.95
C LYS A 17 -4.31 12.00 2.68
N LYS A 18 -5.44 12.39 2.11
CA LYS A 18 -6.78 12.17 2.65
C LYS A 18 -7.82 12.52 1.61
N PHE A 19 -8.70 11.59 1.28
CA PHE A 19 -10.03 12.00 0.86
C PHE A 19 -10.78 12.38 2.13
N ILE A 20 -11.24 13.63 2.23
CA ILE A 20 -12.21 13.99 3.27
C ILE A 20 -13.55 13.43 2.80
N TYR A 21 -13.72 12.11 2.90
CA TYR A 21 -15.03 11.50 2.81
C TYR A 21 -15.36 10.97 4.19
N ASP A 22 -16.56 11.29 4.64
CA ASP A 22 -17.15 10.67 5.81
C ASP A 22 -17.12 9.15 5.54
N ALA A 23 -16.75 8.31 6.51
CA ALA A 23 -16.66 6.86 6.32
C ALA A 23 -18.03 6.17 6.09
N GLN A 24 -19.05 6.98 5.78
CA GLN A 24 -20.43 6.69 5.38
C GLN A 24 -20.67 7.00 3.89
N ASP A 25 -19.70 7.58 3.18
CA ASP A 25 -19.86 7.89 1.76
C ASP A 25 -19.78 6.59 0.95
N GLU A 26 -20.94 6.10 0.53
CA GLU A 26 -21.09 4.91 -0.32
C GLU A 26 -20.27 5.02 -1.61
N HIS A 27 -19.97 6.24 -2.08
CA HIS A 27 -19.20 6.48 -3.29
C HIS A 27 -17.69 6.38 -3.09
N PHE A 28 -17.19 6.31 -1.85
CA PHE A 28 -15.75 6.26 -1.59
C PHE A 28 -15.07 5.08 -2.31
N TRP A 29 -15.68 3.89 -2.25
CA TRP A 29 -15.14 2.68 -2.87
C TRP A 29 -15.09 2.77 -4.39
N ASP A 30 -16.10 3.39 -5.00
CA ASP A 30 -16.16 3.56 -6.45
C ASP A 30 -15.19 4.67 -6.91
N ASP A 31 -15.11 5.77 -6.17
CA ASP A 31 -14.21 6.88 -6.43
C ASP A 31 -12.74 6.45 -6.28
N SER A 32 -12.40 5.66 -5.24
CA SER A 32 -11.05 5.13 -5.06
C SER A 32 -10.66 4.15 -6.17
N LEU A 33 -11.60 3.29 -6.59
CA LEU A 33 -11.36 2.36 -7.68
C LEU A 33 -11.16 3.09 -9.01
N LEU A 34 -12.00 4.09 -9.29
CA LEU A 34 -11.91 4.93 -10.48
C LEU A 34 -10.59 5.70 -10.50
N LEU A 35 -10.16 6.24 -9.36
CA LEU A 35 -8.88 6.93 -9.25
C LEU A 35 -7.71 6.02 -9.63
N ILE A 36 -7.65 4.79 -9.10
CA ILE A 36 -6.58 3.83 -9.41
C ILE A 36 -6.56 3.57 -10.93
N ARG A 37 -7.72 3.33 -11.54
CA ARG A 37 -7.84 3.13 -13.01
C ARG A 37 -7.32 4.33 -13.80
N ILE A 38 -7.73 5.54 -13.42
CA ILE A 38 -7.28 6.77 -14.08
C ILE A 38 -5.76 6.93 -13.98
N ILE A 39 -5.15 6.58 -12.83
CA ILE A 39 -3.69 6.61 -12.67
C ILE A 39 -3.03 5.59 -13.60
N CYS A 40 -3.53 4.35 -13.66
CA CYS A 40 -3.02 3.32 -14.56
C CYS A 40 -2.99 3.79 -16.03
N GLU A 41 -4.09 4.42 -16.47
CA GLU A 41 -4.25 4.86 -17.85
C GLU A 41 -3.42 6.10 -18.20
N ASN A 42 -3.32 7.06 -17.27
CA ASN A 42 -2.83 8.41 -17.58
C ASN A 42 -1.45 8.73 -16.99
N CYS A 43 -0.97 7.95 -16.03
CA CYS A 43 0.25 8.27 -15.25
C CYS A 43 1.30 7.14 -15.24
N PRO A 44 1.65 6.51 -16.37
CA PRO A 44 2.62 5.39 -16.38
C PRO A 44 4.04 5.79 -15.97
N LEU A 45 4.36 7.09 -15.95
CA LEU A 45 5.66 7.63 -15.58
C LEU A 45 5.72 8.15 -14.14
N ILE A 46 4.69 7.87 -13.34
CA ILE A 46 4.67 8.26 -11.92
C ILE A 46 5.82 7.57 -11.16
N GLU A 47 6.52 8.35 -10.34
CA GLU A 47 7.66 7.94 -9.53
C GLU A 47 7.26 7.86 -8.05
N HIS A 48 6.39 8.76 -7.58
CA HIS A 48 5.91 8.76 -6.20
C HIS A 48 4.39 8.78 -6.15
N LEU A 49 3.79 7.76 -5.54
CA LEU A 49 2.36 7.62 -5.39
C LEU A 49 1.98 7.45 -3.92
N SER A 50 0.97 8.18 -3.47
CA SER A 50 0.26 7.90 -2.21
C SER A 50 -1.22 7.78 -2.51
N ILE A 51 -1.84 6.67 -2.11
CA ILE A 51 -3.28 6.41 -2.29
C ILE A 51 -3.89 5.88 -0.99
N VAL A 52 -5.15 6.23 -0.79
CA VAL A 52 -6.00 5.57 0.19
C VAL A 52 -6.54 4.29 -0.45
N PHE A 53 -6.40 3.15 0.23
CA PHE A 53 -6.66 1.83 -0.31
C PHE A 53 -7.71 1.07 0.51
N PRO A 54 -8.93 0.88 -0.01
CA PRO A 54 -9.90 0.03 0.64
C PRO A 54 -9.79 -1.45 0.19
N PRO A 55 -9.79 -2.41 1.13
CA PRO A 55 -9.39 -3.79 0.85
C PRO A 55 -10.51 -4.65 0.23
N SER A 56 -10.97 -4.35 -1.00
CA SER A 56 -11.88 -5.24 -1.75
C SER A 56 -11.21 -5.93 -2.93
N LYS A 57 -11.85 -7.00 -3.43
CA LYS A 57 -11.37 -7.79 -4.58
C LYS A 57 -11.06 -6.92 -5.81
N SER A 58 -11.90 -5.94 -6.13
CA SER A 58 -11.68 -5.05 -7.27
C SER A 58 -10.46 -4.16 -7.07
N HIS A 59 -10.25 -3.64 -5.87
CA HIS A 59 -9.08 -2.82 -5.54
C HIS A 59 -7.78 -3.59 -5.65
N TYR A 60 -7.74 -4.86 -5.22
CA TYR A 60 -6.55 -5.70 -5.40
C TYR A 60 -6.19 -5.91 -6.88
N ILE A 61 -7.19 -6.13 -7.73
CA ILE A 61 -6.99 -6.31 -9.17
C ILE A 61 -6.44 -5.02 -9.80
N GLU A 62 -7.06 -3.88 -9.51
CA GLU A 62 -6.61 -2.61 -10.09
C GLU A 62 -5.26 -2.16 -9.51
N PHE A 63 -4.97 -2.49 -8.26
CA PHE A 63 -3.65 -2.24 -7.66
C PHE A 63 -2.56 -3.04 -8.36
N GLU A 64 -2.80 -4.31 -8.67
CA GLU A 64 -1.86 -5.11 -9.45
C GLU A 64 -1.65 -4.52 -10.86
N ASN A 65 -2.73 -4.08 -11.51
CA ASN A 65 -2.66 -3.38 -12.80
C ASN A 65 -1.85 -2.07 -12.69
N LEU A 66 -1.99 -1.35 -11.58
CA LEU A 66 -1.25 -0.12 -11.32
C LEU A 66 0.25 -0.37 -11.24
N LEU A 67 0.67 -1.38 -10.46
CA LEU A 67 2.08 -1.73 -10.34
C LEU A 67 2.68 -2.15 -11.69
N LYS A 68 1.92 -2.94 -12.48
CA LYS A 68 2.32 -3.36 -13.83
C LYS A 68 2.41 -2.19 -14.81
N SER A 69 1.54 -1.20 -14.70
CA SER A 69 1.51 -0.05 -15.62
C SER A 69 2.53 1.04 -15.26
N CYS A 70 2.73 1.28 -13.96
CA CYS A 70 3.57 2.36 -13.44
C CYS A 70 5.02 1.89 -13.21
N GLN A 71 5.71 1.49 -14.28
CA GLN A 71 7.06 0.91 -14.20
C GLN A 71 8.17 1.89 -13.74
N ARG A 72 7.83 3.19 -13.58
CA ARG A 72 8.72 4.20 -13.00
C ARG A 72 8.50 4.43 -11.51
N LEU A 73 7.55 3.74 -10.88
CA LEU A 73 7.25 3.93 -9.47
C LEU A 73 8.47 3.57 -8.61
N GLU A 74 8.91 4.55 -7.82
CA GLU A 74 10.05 4.48 -6.91
C GLU A 74 9.59 4.49 -5.45
N ALA A 75 8.52 5.22 -5.13
CA ALA A 75 7.92 5.25 -3.80
C ALA A 75 6.40 5.08 -3.82
N LEU A 76 5.88 4.25 -2.93
CA LEU A 76 4.46 3.96 -2.78
C LEU A 76 4.01 4.13 -1.32
N SER A 77 3.00 4.96 -1.06
CA SER A 77 2.32 5.06 0.23
C SER A 77 0.90 4.51 0.11
N LEU A 78 0.56 3.54 0.96
CA LEU A 78 -0.75 2.88 0.96
C LEU A 78 -1.44 3.10 2.29
N ILE A 79 -2.40 4.03 2.31
CA ILE A 79 -3.20 4.32 3.50
C ILE A 79 -4.40 3.39 3.48
N LEU A 80 -4.33 2.26 4.20
CA LEU A 80 -5.46 1.32 4.30
C LEU A 80 -6.68 2.01 4.90
N GLU A 81 -7.78 2.14 4.15
CA GLU A 81 -9.05 2.65 4.70
C GLU A 81 -9.76 1.53 5.47
N HIS A 82 -10.31 1.89 6.62
CA HIS A 82 -10.92 0.94 7.52
C HIS A 82 -12.33 0.59 7.08
N ILE A 83 -12.64 -0.70 7.04
CA ILE A 83 -14.03 -1.15 7.10
C ILE A 83 -14.51 -0.82 8.51
N ASN A 84 -15.34 0.22 8.64
CA ASN A 84 -15.94 0.67 9.89
C ASN A 84 -16.79 -0.45 10.53
N ASN A 85 -16.17 -1.41 11.20
CA ASN A 85 -16.85 -2.42 12.00
C ASN A 85 -16.67 -2.04 13.48
N ARG A 86 -17.53 -1.12 13.95
CA ARG A 86 -17.57 -0.59 15.33
C ARG A 86 -17.88 -1.61 16.44
N PHE A 87 -17.66 -2.90 16.22
CA PHE A 87 -18.23 -3.94 17.09
C PHE A 87 -17.32 -5.12 17.43
N ASP A 88 -16.14 -5.30 16.81
CA ASP A 88 -15.24 -6.40 17.16
C ASP A 88 -13.79 -6.12 16.74
N ASP A 89 -12.94 -5.78 17.72
CA ASP A 89 -11.52 -5.49 17.53
C ASP A 89 -10.76 -6.72 16.99
N SER A 90 -11.20 -7.94 17.31
CA SER A 90 -10.53 -9.17 16.86
C SER A 90 -10.78 -9.44 15.37
N LEU A 91 -12.02 -9.28 14.90
CA LEU A 91 -12.38 -9.39 13.49
C LEU A 91 -11.71 -8.28 12.66
N PHE A 92 -11.53 -7.10 13.26
CA PHE A 92 -10.84 -5.98 12.63
C PHE A 92 -9.36 -6.28 12.38
N GLU A 93 -8.65 -6.77 13.39
CA GLU A 93 -7.25 -7.17 13.24
C GLU A 93 -7.07 -8.33 12.25
N GLN A 94 -7.98 -9.31 12.24
CA GLN A 94 -7.94 -10.37 11.25
C GLN A 94 -8.08 -9.83 9.82
N LYS A 95 -9.00 -8.90 9.57
CA LYS A 95 -9.18 -8.30 8.24
C LYS A 95 -7.96 -7.48 7.80
N LYS A 96 -7.30 -6.79 8.72
CA LYS A 96 -6.03 -6.11 8.44
C LYS A 96 -4.94 -7.11 8.05
N LEU A 97 -4.82 -8.22 8.79
CA LEU A 97 -3.86 -9.27 8.51
C LEU A 97 -4.06 -9.84 7.09
N GLU A 98 -5.29 -10.20 6.76
CA GLU A 98 -5.66 -10.72 5.43
C GLU A 98 -5.40 -9.70 4.32
N ALA A 99 -5.68 -8.42 4.57
CA ALA A 99 -5.43 -7.35 3.60
C ALA A 99 -3.94 -7.14 3.37
N GLY A 100 -3.16 -7.13 4.46
CA GLY A 100 -1.70 -7.07 4.41
C GLY A 100 -1.14 -8.18 3.55
N GLN A 101 -1.48 -9.44 3.85
CA GLN A 101 -0.94 -10.60 3.13
C GLN A 101 -1.24 -10.56 1.63
N LYS A 102 -2.47 -10.22 1.25
CA LYS A 102 -2.84 -10.08 -0.17
C LYS A 102 -2.06 -8.99 -0.89
N LEU A 103 -1.83 -7.85 -0.22
CA LEU A 103 -1.02 -6.78 -0.81
C LEU A 103 0.45 -7.20 -0.94
N SER A 104 1.00 -7.94 0.02
CA SER A 104 2.35 -8.52 -0.05
C SER A 104 2.49 -9.38 -1.29
N ASP A 105 1.58 -10.33 -1.48
CA ASP A 105 1.60 -11.24 -2.63
C ASP A 105 1.54 -10.49 -3.96
N ILE A 106 0.81 -9.37 -4.01
CA ILE A 106 0.73 -8.51 -5.19
C ILE A 106 2.05 -7.77 -5.40
N LEU A 107 2.62 -7.21 -4.34
CA LEU A 107 3.86 -6.47 -4.40
C LEU A 107 5.03 -7.36 -4.83
N ILE A 108 5.20 -8.54 -4.23
CA ILE A 108 6.27 -9.49 -4.60
C ILE A 108 6.19 -9.86 -6.09
N ARG A 109 4.97 -10.11 -6.60
CA ARG A 109 4.78 -10.58 -7.98
C ARG A 109 4.74 -9.48 -9.04
N SER A 110 4.42 -8.24 -8.66
CA SER A 110 4.10 -7.16 -9.62
C SER A 110 4.77 -5.83 -9.35
N ALA A 111 5.46 -5.64 -8.22
CA ALA A 111 6.18 -4.40 -7.96
C ALA A 111 7.17 -4.10 -9.09
N PRO A 112 7.25 -2.85 -9.55
CA PRO A 112 8.23 -2.47 -10.54
C PRO A 112 9.63 -2.53 -9.93
N ILE A 113 10.63 -2.87 -10.74
CA ILE A 113 12.05 -3.04 -10.32
C ILE A 113 12.61 -1.77 -9.64
N ARG A 114 12.02 -0.61 -9.96
CA ARG A 114 12.41 0.69 -9.42
C ARG A 114 11.82 0.98 -8.05
N LEU A 115 10.83 0.22 -7.59
CA LEU A 115 10.21 0.44 -6.30
C LEU A 115 11.24 0.20 -5.20
N ARG A 116 11.55 1.28 -4.47
CA ARG A 116 12.57 1.31 -3.42
C ARG A 116 12.01 1.79 -2.09
N GLU A 117 10.79 2.32 -2.06
CA GLU A 117 10.20 2.85 -0.85
C GLU A 117 8.71 2.48 -0.74
N ILE A 118 8.31 1.91 0.39
CA ILE A 118 6.91 1.65 0.75
C ILE A 118 6.62 2.31 2.10
N ASN A 119 5.61 3.19 2.15
CA ASN A 119 5.24 3.96 3.33
C ASN A 119 3.78 3.71 3.75
N ASP A 120 3.46 4.03 5.00
CA ASP A 120 2.10 3.99 5.58
C ASP A 120 1.42 2.61 5.50
N PHE A 121 2.20 1.58 5.19
CA PHE A 121 1.71 0.24 5.00
C PHE A 121 1.49 -0.42 6.36
N ARG A 122 0.23 -0.43 6.81
CA ARG A 122 -0.16 -0.99 8.11
C ARG A 122 -0.21 -2.52 8.06
N PHE A 123 0.96 -3.16 8.13
CA PHE A 123 1.08 -4.59 8.39
C PHE A 123 0.93 -4.90 9.89
N SER A 124 0.40 -6.07 10.22
CA SER A 124 0.73 -6.68 11.51
C SER A 124 2.22 -7.04 11.55
N PRO A 125 2.86 -7.14 12.73
CA PRO A 125 4.23 -7.66 12.87
C PRO A 125 4.49 -8.96 12.10
N LYS A 126 3.52 -9.88 12.15
CA LYS A 126 3.59 -11.17 11.47
C LYS A 126 3.61 -11.02 9.95
N THR A 127 2.69 -10.23 9.39
CA THR A 127 2.66 -10.02 7.93
C THR A 127 3.90 -9.30 7.45
N LEU A 128 4.40 -8.32 8.21
CA LEU A 128 5.63 -7.62 7.86
C LEU A 128 6.82 -8.59 7.79
N ARG A 129 6.91 -9.55 8.72
CA ARG A 129 7.94 -10.60 8.70
C ARG A 129 7.85 -11.46 7.44
N GLU A 130 6.65 -11.96 7.12
CA GLU A 130 6.42 -12.78 5.93
C GLU A 130 6.78 -12.01 4.64
N VAL A 131 6.37 -10.74 4.53
CA VAL A 131 6.74 -9.85 3.42
C VAL A 131 8.25 -9.74 3.27
N LEU A 132 8.95 -9.47 4.37
CA LEU A 132 10.40 -9.26 4.36
C LEU A 132 11.14 -10.55 4.01
N GLU A 133 10.65 -11.71 4.43
CA GLU A 133 11.19 -13.01 4.05
C GLU A 133 11.03 -13.28 2.56
N ASP A 134 9.84 -13.02 2.01
CA ASP A 134 9.57 -13.18 0.58
C ASP A 134 10.29 -12.13 -0.29
N TRP A 135 10.65 -10.98 0.29
CA TRP A 135 11.43 -9.94 -0.38
C TRP A 135 12.94 -10.22 -0.43
N LYS A 136 13.42 -11.27 0.25
CA LYS A 136 14.85 -11.63 0.24
C LYS A 136 15.29 -11.96 -1.19
N GLY A 137 16.36 -11.30 -1.65
CA GLY A 137 16.91 -11.47 -2.99
C GLY A 137 16.24 -10.61 -4.08
N LEU A 138 15.24 -9.79 -3.73
CA LEU A 138 14.70 -8.72 -4.58
C LEU A 138 15.48 -7.40 -4.38
N PRO A 139 15.31 -6.38 -5.25
CA PRO A 139 15.96 -5.09 -5.09
C PRO A 139 15.71 -4.48 -3.70
N THR A 140 16.74 -3.80 -3.17
CA THR A 140 16.68 -3.16 -1.85
C THR A 140 15.47 -2.23 -1.73
N ILE A 141 14.68 -2.44 -0.68
CA ILE A 141 13.49 -1.67 -0.38
C ILE A 141 13.57 -1.07 1.02
N SER A 142 13.10 0.18 1.13
CA SER A 142 12.93 0.92 2.38
C SER A 142 11.45 0.84 2.75
N ILE A 143 11.13 0.39 3.96
CA ILE A 143 9.75 0.34 4.46
C ILE A 143 9.63 1.31 5.63
N LEU A 144 8.84 2.36 5.47
CA LEU A 144 8.54 3.30 6.54
C LEU A 144 7.22 2.91 7.22
N LEU A 145 7.32 2.49 8.47
CA LEU A 145 6.17 2.15 9.31
C LEU A 145 5.71 3.42 10.03
N SER A 146 4.55 3.93 9.67
CA SER A 146 4.01 5.19 10.21
C SER A 146 3.12 5.00 11.44
N ASN A 147 3.12 3.82 12.06
CA ASN A 147 2.09 3.46 13.04
C ASN A 147 2.44 3.98 14.45
N PRO A 148 1.63 4.87 15.06
CA PRO A 148 1.73 5.19 16.49
C PRO A 148 1.17 4.07 17.38
N ASP A 149 0.40 3.14 16.81
CA ASP A 149 -0.26 2.03 17.52
C ASP A 149 0.68 0.87 17.88
N TYR A 150 1.98 0.96 17.56
CA TYR A 150 3.00 0.13 18.21
C TYR A 150 3.26 0.63 19.64
N GLN A 151 2.19 0.75 20.44
CA GLN A 151 2.34 0.94 21.88
C GLN A 151 2.61 -0.43 22.51
N GLU A 152 3.89 -0.62 22.82
CA GLU A 152 4.47 -1.45 23.88
C GLU A 152 4.20 -2.97 23.97
N GLU A 153 3.26 -3.59 23.25
CA GLU A 153 2.96 -5.03 23.49
C GLU A 153 3.36 -6.01 22.37
N GLU A 154 3.62 -5.55 21.15
CA GLU A 154 4.26 -6.37 20.11
C GLU A 154 5.52 -5.65 19.62
N TYR A 155 6.58 -5.79 20.42
CA TYR A 155 7.95 -5.63 19.97
C TYR A 155 8.07 -6.49 18.70
N ILE A 156 7.96 -5.89 17.51
CA ILE A 156 8.44 -6.54 16.29
C ILE A 156 9.88 -6.86 16.61
N ASP A 157 10.14 -8.14 16.90
CA ASP A 157 11.35 -8.64 17.53
C ASP A 157 12.55 -7.88 16.97
N SER A 158 13.15 -6.98 17.77
CA SER A 158 14.26 -6.14 17.32
C SER A 158 15.41 -6.99 16.78
N LYS A 159 15.47 -8.25 17.24
CA LYS A 159 16.34 -9.29 16.74
C LYS A 159 16.07 -9.61 15.26
N PHE A 160 14.82 -9.78 14.85
CA PHE A 160 14.46 -10.01 13.44
C PHE A 160 14.90 -8.87 12.53
N PHE A 161 14.64 -7.61 12.92
CA PHE A 161 15.14 -6.47 12.15
C PHE A 161 16.67 -6.42 12.14
N SER A 162 17.34 -6.71 13.26
CA SER A 162 18.81 -6.74 13.30
C SER A 162 19.39 -7.83 12.40
N GLU A 163 18.76 -9.01 12.34
CA GLU A 163 19.16 -10.13 11.48
C GLU A 163 18.93 -9.79 10.01
N PHE A 164 17.77 -9.21 9.66
CA PHE A 164 17.45 -8.78 8.30
C PHE A 164 18.41 -7.68 7.81
N LEU A 165 18.68 -6.65 8.62
CA LEU A 165 19.62 -5.58 8.28
C LEU A 165 21.08 -6.07 8.17
N SER A 166 21.44 -7.16 8.85
CA SER A 166 22.78 -7.75 8.79
C SER A 166 23.03 -8.69 7.61
N SER A 167 21.98 -9.03 6.85
CA SER A 167 22.04 -10.01 5.75
C SER A 167 21.88 -9.40 4.35
N GLY A 168 21.95 -8.07 4.24
CA GLY A 168 21.95 -7.29 2.98
C GLY A 168 23.31 -6.71 2.63
#